data_AF-A0A415TWJ8-F1
#
_entry.id   AF-A0A415TWJ8-F1
#
_cell.length_a   1.000
_cell.length_b   1.000
_cell.length_c   1.000
_cell.angle_alpha   90.00
_cell.angle_beta   90.00
_cell.angle_gamma   90.00
#
_symmetry.space_group_name_H-M   'P 1'
#
loop_
_entity.id
_entity.type
_entity.pdbx_description
1 polymer ?
#
loop_
_entity_poly.entity_id
_entity_poly.type
_entity_poly.pdbx_seq_one_letter_code
_entity_poly.pdbx_strand_id
1 'polypeptide(L)'
;MNQKYSSYHNLIQCCSDFGFMPNIVLCTMENSLIYRFCQEKIGIGIDADVHPEKELLAGLRKIELYDAIPWKINLVCRKNTVNDKVISRLQEICCNLD
;
A
#
# COMPACT_ATOMS: atom_id res chain seq x y z
N MET A 1 -1.88 7.55 1.55
CA MET A 1 -2.77 7.01 2.60
C MET A 1 -3.59 8.15 3.21
N ASN A 2 -4.82 7.90 3.65
CA ASN A 2 -5.63 8.90 4.38
C ASN A 2 -6.11 8.36 5.73
N GLN A 3 -6.60 9.25 6.60
CA GLN A 3 -7.07 8.94 7.96
C GLN A 3 -8.25 7.97 8.06
N LYS A 4 -8.90 7.61 6.94
CA LYS A 4 -10.01 6.64 6.95
C LYS A 4 -9.54 5.19 6.89
N TYR A 5 -8.26 4.95 6.63
CA TYR A 5 -7.71 3.61 6.44
C TYR A 5 -6.81 3.18 7.59
N SER A 6 -6.86 1.90 7.93
CA SER A 6 -6.05 1.29 8.99
C SER A 6 -4.55 1.53 8.80
N SER A 7 -4.05 1.51 7.57
CA SER A 7 -2.63 1.74 7.27
C SER A 7 -2.11 3.09 7.78
N TYR A 8 -2.95 4.13 7.79
CA TYR A 8 -2.59 5.42 8.38
C TYR A 8 -2.41 5.30 9.88
N HIS A 9 -3.38 4.70 10.57
CA HIS A 9 -3.34 4.55 12.03
C HIS A 9 -2.23 3.60 12.48
N ASN A 10 -2.00 2.52 11.73
CA ASN A 10 -0.91 1.59 11.97
C ASN A 10 0.45 2.30 11.85
N LEU A 11 0.63 3.15 10.83
CA LEU A 11 1.86 3.95 10.70
C LEU A 11 2.06 4.88 11.90
N ILE A 12 1.03 5.64 12.29
CA ILE A 12 1.10 6.54 13.45
C ILE A 12 1.45 5.76 14.72
N GLN A 13 0.79 4.63 14.96
CA GLN A 13 1.01 3.80 16.13
C GLN A 13 2.44 3.25 16.14
N CYS A 14 2.90 2.66 15.03
CA CYS A 14 4.27 2.17 14.91
C CYS A 14 5.28 3.29 15.18
N CYS A 15 5.13 4.48 14.59
CA CYS A 15 6.04 5.58 14.92
C CYS A 15 6.00 5.94 16.41
N SER A 16 4.80 5.96 17.01
CA SER A 16 4.60 6.24 18.44
C SER A 16 5.33 5.24 19.32
N ASP A 17 5.28 3.96 18.98
CA ASP A 17 5.91 2.88 19.75
C ASP A 17 7.44 3.03 19.78
N PHE A 18 8.01 3.71 18.78
CA PHE A 18 9.43 4.06 18.70
C PHE A 18 9.73 5.49 19.19
N GLY A 19 8.77 6.17 19.82
CA GLY A 19 8.96 7.44 20.51
C GLY A 19 8.94 8.69 19.61
N PHE A 20 8.39 8.60 18.40
CA PHE A 20 8.24 9.76 17.52
C PHE A 20 6.87 9.86 16.86
N MET A 21 6.48 11.08 16.48
CA MET A 21 5.27 11.34 15.70
C MET A 21 5.66 11.82 14.31
N PRO A 22 5.18 11.17 13.23
CA PRO A 22 5.52 11.61 11.88
C PRO A 22 4.78 12.91 11.57
N ASN A 23 5.50 13.87 10.98
CA ASN A 23 4.89 15.09 10.46
C ASN A 23 4.27 14.81 9.07
N ILE A 24 3.00 14.44 9.03
CA ILE A 24 2.30 14.13 7.77
C ILE A 24 1.84 15.43 7.10
N VAL A 25 2.58 15.88 6.09
CA VAL A 25 2.31 17.11 5.34
C VAL A 25 1.30 16.92 4.19
N LEU A 26 1.08 15.69 3.73
CA LEU A 26 0.20 15.37 2.61
C LEU A 26 -0.39 13.97 2.73
N CYS A 27 -1.65 13.81 2.33
CA CYS A 27 -2.34 12.53 2.19
C CYS A 27 -2.92 12.39 0.77
N THR A 28 -2.64 11.28 0.09
CA THR A 28 -3.20 10.96 -1.24
C THR A 28 -3.78 9.55 -1.24
N MET A 29 -4.79 9.34 -2.09
CA MET A 29 -5.33 8.02 -2.42
C MET A 29 -4.73 7.42 -3.68
N GLU A 30 -4.07 8.24 -4.49
CA GLU A 30 -3.41 7.85 -5.72
C GLU A 30 -1.93 7.60 -5.44
N ASN A 31 -1.48 6.35 -5.59
CA ASN A 31 -0.09 5.98 -5.34
C ASN A 31 0.88 6.66 -6.32
N SER A 32 0.47 6.86 -7.58
CA SER A 32 1.30 7.55 -8.60
C SER A 32 1.66 8.99 -8.21
N LEU A 33 0.78 9.67 -7.46
CA LEU A 33 1.05 11.01 -6.95
C LEU A 33 2.13 11.02 -5.86
N ILE A 34 2.30 9.93 -5.10
CA ILE A 34 3.33 9.83 -4.06
C ILE A 34 4.71 10.04 -4.68
N TYR A 35 4.99 9.38 -5.81
CA TYR A 35 6.28 9.51 -6.50
C TYR A 35 6.52 10.94 -6.98
N ARG A 36 5.49 11.59 -7.54
CA ARG A 36 5.58 12.98 -7.98
C ARG A 36 5.90 13.92 -6.82
N PHE A 37 5.23 13.77 -5.68
CA PHE A 37 5.50 14.61 -4.49
C PHE A 37 6.91 14.38 -3.93
N CYS A 38 7.41 13.14 -3.99
CA CYS A 38 8.80 12.85 -3.64
C CYS A 38 9.80 13.53 -4.59
N GLN A 39 9.53 13.54 -5.90
CA GLN A 39 10.38 14.23 -6.88
C GLN A 39 10.40 15.75 -6.68
N GLU A 40 9.24 16.32 -6.33
CA GLU A 40 9.09 17.74 -5.98
C GLU A 40 9.68 18.08 -4.60
N LYS A 41 10.29 17.10 -3.90
CA LYS A 41 10.97 17.24 -2.60
C LYS A 41 10.06 17.72 -1.47
N ILE A 42 8.76 17.40 -1.55
CA ILE A 42 7.78 17.74 -0.51
C ILE A 42 8.02 16.92 0.77
N GLY A 43 8.51 15.67 0.63
CA GLY A 43 8.81 14.81 1.76
C GLY A 43 9.13 13.37 1.37
N ILE A 44 9.04 12.47 2.35
CA ILE A 44 9.21 11.02 2.17
C ILE A 44 7.84 10.39 1.95
N GLY A 45 7.69 9.63 0.87
CA GLY A 45 6.48 8.89 0.55
C GLY A 45 6.44 7.51 1.20
N ILE A 46 5.30 7.15 1.78
CA ILE A 46 5.00 5.79 2.24
C ILE A 46 4.05 5.16 1.25
N ASP A 47 4.49 4.07 0.62
CA ASP A 47 3.80 3.38 -0.47
C ASP A 47 3.74 1.88 -0.18
N ALA A 48 2.66 1.23 -0.64
CA ALA A 48 2.58 -0.23 -0.66
C ALA A 48 3.11 -0.71 -2.02
N ASP A 49 4.07 -1.63 -2.01
CA ASP A 49 4.74 -2.09 -3.23
C ASP A 49 3.86 -3.10 -3.99
N VAL A 50 2.77 -2.61 -4.58
CA VAL A 50 1.78 -3.39 -5.36
C VAL A 50 1.78 -3.04 -6.85
N HIS A 51 2.74 -2.23 -7.28
CA HIS A 51 2.74 -1.67 -8.63
C HIS A 51 3.32 -2.65 -9.64
N PRO A 52 2.72 -2.76 -10.83
CA PRO A 52 3.29 -3.57 -11.92
C PRO A 52 4.56 -2.92 -12.50
N GLU A 53 4.71 -1.60 -12.33
CA GLU A 53 5.85 -0.83 -12.82
C GLU A 53 7.06 -1.03 -11.91
N LYS A 54 8.09 -1.70 -12.45
CA LYS A 54 9.34 -1.95 -11.73
C LYS A 54 10.29 -0.75 -11.72
N GLU A 55 10.16 0.14 -12.69
CA GLU A 55 11.05 1.28 -12.84
C GLU A 55 10.52 2.50 -12.07
N LEU A 56 11.34 2.98 -11.15
CA LEU A 56 11.10 4.23 -10.43
C LEU A 56 11.42 5.43 -11.31
N LEU A 57 10.70 6.53 -11.10
CA LEU A 57 11.04 7.80 -11.72
C LEU A 57 12.45 8.24 -11.32
N ALA A 58 13.17 8.85 -12.27
CA ALA A 58 14.54 9.28 -12.07
C ALA A 58 14.68 10.16 -10.81
N GLY A 59 15.71 9.88 -10.01
CA GLY A 59 16.01 10.59 -8.77
C GLY A 59 15.28 10.08 -7.52
N LEU A 60 14.39 9.10 -7.66
CA LEU A 60 13.77 8.43 -6.51
C LEU A 60 14.51 7.15 -6.11
N ARG A 61 14.44 6.83 -4.82
CA ARG A 61 14.92 5.57 -4.25
C ARG A 61 13.82 4.97 -3.38
N LYS A 62 13.49 3.69 -3.60
CA LYS A 62 12.70 2.91 -2.66
C LYS A 62 13.61 2.39 -1.54
N ILE A 63 13.14 2.52 -0.31
CA ILE A 63 13.77 1.94 0.88
C ILE A 63 12.71 1.04 1.48
N GLU A 64 13.04 -0.25 1.58
CA GLU A 64 12.15 -1.23 2.20
C GLU A 64 12.05 -0.93 3.71
N LEU A 65 10.82 -0.99 4.24
CA LEU A 65 10.58 -0.87 5.66
C LEU A 65 10.41 -2.27 6.25
N TYR A 66 11.41 -2.72 7.00
CA TYR A 66 11.34 -3.96 7.75
C TYR A 66 10.42 -3.78 8.97
N ASP A 67 9.65 -4.81 9.32
CA ASP A 67 8.69 -4.84 10.44
C ASP A 67 7.57 -3.79 10.41
N ALA A 68 7.42 -3.07 9.30
CA ALA A 68 6.44 -2.01 9.16
C ALA A 68 5.18 -2.54 8.45
N ILE A 69 4.12 -2.69 9.24
CA ILE A 69 2.73 -2.83 8.79
C ILE A 69 2.52 -4.02 7.82
N PRO A 70 2.31 -5.25 8.34
CA PRO A 70 1.94 -6.37 7.49
C PRO A 70 0.62 -6.04 6.76
N TRP A 71 0.62 -6.22 5.44
CA TRP A 71 -0.57 -6.02 4.62
C TRP A 71 -0.95 -7.35 3.95
N LYS A 72 -2.26 -7.61 3.87
CA LYS A 72 -2.82 -8.82 3.28
C LYS A 72 -3.88 -8.45 2.26
N ILE A 73 -3.70 -8.87 1.02
CA ILE A 73 -4.75 -8.79 -0.01
C ILE A 73 -5.73 -9.94 0.23
N ASN A 74 -7.03 -9.63 0.26
CA ASN A 74 -8.08 -10.63 0.39
C ASN A 74 -9.09 -10.46 -0.75
N LEU A 75 -9.46 -11.57 -1.39
CA LEU A 75 -10.59 -11.62 -2.33
C LEU A 75 -11.88 -11.88 -1.55
N VAL A 76 -12.85 -10.97 -1.64
CA VAL A 76 -14.15 -11.09 -0.96
C VAL A 76 -15.26 -11.30 -1.99
N CYS A 77 -15.94 -12.44 -1.90
CA CYS A 77 -17.04 -12.80 -2.80
C CYS A 77 -18.31 -13.17 -2.03
N ARG A 78 -19.48 -13.02 -2.64
CA ARG A 78 -20.74 -13.48 -2.02
C ARG A 78 -20.75 -15.01 -1.97
N LYS A 79 -21.26 -15.58 -0.88
CA LYS A 79 -21.31 -17.04 -0.68
C LYS A 79 -22.07 -17.78 -1.80
N ASN A 80 -23.04 -17.13 -2.44
CA ASN A 80 -23.87 -17.74 -3.48
C ASN A 80 -23.22 -17.70 -4.88
N THR A 81 -22.04 -17.09 -5.05
CA THR A 81 -21.33 -17.01 -6.33
C THR A 81 -20.20 -18.04 -6.44
N VAL A 82 -20.17 -19.06 -5.57
CA VAL A 82 -19.09 -20.07 -5.51
C VAL A 82 -19.04 -20.95 -6.77
N ASN A 83 -20.16 -21.14 -7.45
CA ASN A 83 -20.23 -21.88 -8.74
C ASN A 83 -20.11 -20.98 -9.97
N ASP A 84 -19.86 -19.68 -9.78
CA ASP A 84 -19.60 -18.80 -10.90
C ASP A 84 -18.19 -19.06 -11.44
N LYS A 85 -18.11 -19.49 -12.71
CA LYS A 85 -16.84 -19.80 -13.38
C LYS A 85 -15.84 -18.64 -13.32
N VAL A 86 -16.32 -17.39 -13.32
CA VAL A 86 -15.48 -16.19 -13.20
C VAL A 86 -14.87 -16.09 -11.81
N ILE A 87 -15.66 -16.35 -10.76
CA ILE A 87 -15.17 -16.32 -9.37
C ILE A 87 -14.16 -17.43 -9.12
N SER A 88 -14.44 -18.65 -9.59
CA SER A 88 -13.47 -19.76 -9.49
C SER A 88 -12.15 -19.42 -10.21
N ARG A 89 -12.23 -18.80 -11.39
CA ARG A 89 -11.03 -18.38 -12.13
C ARG A 89 -10.25 -17.28 -11.42
N LEU A 90 -10.93 -16.31 -10.81
CA LEU A 90 -10.29 -15.26 -10.02
C LEU A 90 -9.62 -15.82 -8.77
N GLN A 91 -10.24 -16.79 -8.10
CA GLN A 91 -9.64 -17.50 -6.96
C GLN A 91 -8.35 -18.22 -7.38
N GLU A 92 -8.36 -18.94 -8.50
CA GLU A 92 -7.15 -19.57 -9.05
C GLU A 92 -6.04 -18.55 -9.31
N ILE A 93 -6.36 -17.41 -9.94
CA ILE A 93 -5.36 -16.38 -10.22
C ILE A 93 -4.80 -15.82 -8.91
N CYS A 94 -5.66 -15.46 -7.97
CA CYS A 94 -5.24 -14.86 -6.70
C CYS A 94 -4.48 -15.82 -5.77
N CYS A 95 -4.77 -17.12 -5.80
CA CYS A 95 -4.07 -18.12 -4.99
C CYS A 95 -2.70 -18.53 -5.56
N ASN A 96 -2.42 -18.22 -6.83
CA ASN A 96 -1.13 -18.51 -7.48
C ASN A 96 -0.22 -17.27 -7.59
N LEU A 97 -0.56 -16.17 -6.90
CA LEU A 97 0.32 -15.00 -6.76
C LEU A 97 1.21 -15.23 -5.53
N ASP A 98 2.30 -15.98 -5.74
CA ASP A 98 3.44 -16.03 -4.82
C ASP A 98 4.38 -14.84 -5.05
#